data_AF-A0A8I3AGD0-F1
#
_entry.id   AF-A0A8I3AGD0-F1
#
_cell.length_a   1.000
_cell.length_b   1.000
_cell.length_c   1.000
_cell.angle_alpha   90.00
_cell.angle_beta   90.00
_cell.angle_gamma   90.00
#
_symmetry.space_group_name_H-M   'P 1'
#
loop_
_entity.id
_entity.type
_entity.pdbx_description
1 polymer ?
#
loop_
_entity_poly.entity_id
_entity_poly.type
_entity_poly.pdbx_seq_one_letter_code
_entity_poly.pdbx_strand_id
1 'polypeptide(L)'
;MQRDCTSNDTKNWLSGSLNGHMVVQLQLVFCMLSTDKCLTYVQRFNITSPPPGHTTDVGAAGLYVLKHAMRSNGKLIRDVLPLSYLHSPVHSILHFGKTANARLTKYISYELLNEFWLNHYWNKQIYYLLLAQ
;
A
#
# COMPACT_ATOMS: atom_id res chain seq x y z
N MET A 1 -4.79 -6.69 34.40
CA MET A 1 -5.76 -7.63 33.79
C MET A 1 -5.22 -7.96 32.41
N GLN A 2 -4.44 -9.05 32.33
CA GLN A 2 -3.75 -9.51 31.13
C GLN A 2 -4.81 -10.10 30.18
N ARG A 3 -4.99 -9.54 28.98
CA ARG A 3 -5.80 -10.21 27.96
C ARG A 3 -4.90 -11.17 27.19
N ASP A 4 -5.31 -12.43 27.21
CA ASP A 4 -4.73 -13.51 26.41
C ASP A 4 -4.80 -13.18 24.93
N CYS A 5 -3.64 -13.07 24.30
CA CYS A 5 -3.50 -12.98 22.84
C CYS A 5 -3.37 -14.40 22.27
N THR A 6 -4.46 -15.15 22.22
CA THR A 6 -4.51 -16.44 21.53
C THR A 6 -4.75 -16.24 20.03
N SER A 7 -3.64 -16.28 19.28
CA SER A 7 -3.50 -16.83 17.92
C SER A 7 -4.78 -16.98 17.07
N ASN A 8 -5.40 -15.87 16.66
CA ASN A 8 -6.23 -15.78 15.43
C ASN A 8 -6.52 -14.33 15.00
N ASP A 9 -6.27 -13.34 15.87
CA ASP A 9 -6.55 -11.91 15.61
C ASP A 9 -5.60 -11.24 14.60
N THR A 10 -4.51 -11.89 14.19
CA THR A 10 -3.53 -11.28 13.28
C THR A 10 -4.03 -11.15 11.85
N LYS A 11 -5.05 -11.91 11.44
CA LYS A 11 -5.54 -11.90 10.05
C LYS A 11 -6.53 -10.74 9.76
N ASN A 12 -7.23 -10.25 10.79
CA ASN A 12 -8.38 -9.35 10.61
C ASN A 12 -8.08 -7.86 10.85
N TRP A 13 -6.97 -7.53 11.53
CA TRP A 13 -6.71 -6.12 11.85
C TRP A 13 -6.38 -5.28 10.61
N LEU A 14 -5.68 -5.84 9.62
CA LEU A 14 -5.36 -5.10 8.39
C LEU A 14 -6.59 -4.81 7.53
N SER A 15 -7.51 -5.77 7.40
CA SER A 15 -8.79 -5.53 6.74
C SER A 15 -9.64 -4.48 7.44
N GLY A 16 -9.61 -4.43 8.78
CA GLY A 16 -10.29 -3.41 9.56
C GLY A 16 -9.60 -2.04 9.48
N SER A 17 -8.27 -2.01 9.55
CA SER A 17 -7.46 -0.79 9.55
C SER A 17 -7.33 -0.12 8.19
N LEU A 18 -7.47 -0.89 7.11
CA LEU A 18 -7.43 -0.36 5.75
C LEU A 18 -8.82 0.07 5.28
N ASN A 19 -9.87 -0.22 6.05
CA ASN A 19 -11.21 0.21 5.69
C ASN A 19 -11.28 1.74 5.74
N GLY A 20 -11.62 2.38 4.61
CA GLY A 20 -11.60 3.85 4.47
C GLY A 20 -10.21 4.46 4.18
N HIS A 21 -9.14 3.66 4.17
CA HIS A 21 -7.80 4.11 3.82
C HIS A 21 -7.35 3.54 2.47
N MET A 22 -6.43 4.25 1.81
CA MET A 22 -5.86 3.82 0.53
C MET A 22 -4.34 3.83 0.59
N VAL A 23 -3.72 2.86 -0.07
CA VAL A 23 -2.28 2.86 -0.31
C VAL A 23 -2.03 3.54 -1.65
N VAL A 24 -1.11 4.49 -1.65
CA VAL A 24 -0.81 5.31 -2.83
C VAL A 24 0.69 5.45 -3.02
N GLN A 25 1.11 5.55 -4.28
CA GLN A 25 2.44 5.99 -4.65
C GLN A 25 2.44 7.51 -4.82
N LEU A 26 3.26 8.20 -4.05
CA LEU A 26 3.52 9.63 -4.22
C LEU A 26 4.27 9.87 -5.54
N GLN A 27 3.72 10.75 -6.39
CA GLN A 27 4.33 11.10 -7.69
C GLN A 27 4.87 12.53 -7.68
N LEU A 28 4.08 13.46 -7.14
CA LEU A 28 4.44 14.87 -7.07
C LEU A 28 3.83 15.51 -5.81
N VAL A 29 4.53 16.50 -5.27
CA VAL A 29 3.99 17.43 -4.27
C VAL A 29 4.11 18.84 -4.84
N PHE A 30 3.05 19.64 -4.74
CA PHE A 30 3.07 21.02 -5.16
C PHE A 30 2.30 21.88 -4.15
N CYS A 31 2.82 23.07 -3.87
CA CYS A 31 2.26 23.97 -2.88
C CYS A 31 1.86 25.29 -3.52
N MET A 32 0.67 25.76 -3.19
CA MET A 32 0.14 27.04 -3.66
C MET A 32 0.73 28.17 -2.80
N LEU A 33 1.56 29.02 -3.41
CA LEU A 33 2.31 30.09 -2.72
C LEU A 33 1.43 31.07 -1.92
N SER A 34 0.15 31.21 -2.27
CA SER A 34 -0.77 32.16 -1.64
C SER A 34 -1.63 31.58 -0.50
N THR A 35 -1.64 30.25 -0.32
CA THR A 35 -2.58 29.60 0.61
C THR A 35 -1.93 28.65 1.60
N ASP A 36 -0.61 28.45 1.54
CA ASP A 36 0.15 27.45 2.30
C ASP A 36 -0.42 26.03 2.21
N LYS A 37 -1.27 25.77 1.20
CA LYS A 37 -1.86 24.47 0.93
C LYS A 37 -0.98 23.71 -0.03
N CYS A 38 -0.52 22.55 0.40
CA CYS A 38 0.15 21.59 -0.44
C CYS A 38 -0.82 20.49 -0.89
N LEU A 39 -0.77 20.18 -2.18
CA LEU A 39 -1.46 19.07 -2.79
C LEU A 39 -0.44 18.04 -3.26
N THR A 40 -0.90 16.81 -3.39
CA THR A 40 -0.09 15.70 -3.89
C THR A 40 -0.79 15.03 -5.06
N TYR A 41 -0.02 14.78 -6.12
CA TYR A 41 -0.42 13.87 -7.18
C TYR A 41 0.03 12.46 -6.84
N VAL A 42 -0.92 11.52 -6.85
CA VAL A 42 -0.70 10.16 -6.41
C VAL A 42 -1.22 9.14 -7.42
N GLN A 43 -0.64 7.95 -7.39
CA GLN A 43 -1.13 6.78 -8.10
C GLN A 43 -1.65 5.76 -7.08
N ARG A 44 -2.89 5.30 -7.27
CA ARG A 44 -3.54 4.44 -6.29
C ARG A 44 -3.17 2.97 -6.47
N PHE A 45 -3.12 2.23 -5.37
CA PHE A 45 -3.04 0.78 -5.37
C PHE A 45 -4.34 0.15 -4.86
N ASN A 46 -4.70 -0.97 -5.48
CA ASN A 46 -5.68 -1.91 -4.96
C ASN A 46 -4.96 -2.95 -4.11
N ILE A 47 -5.47 -3.18 -2.91
CA ILE A 47 -4.97 -4.23 -2.02
C ILE A 47 -5.75 -5.49 -2.34
N THR A 48 -5.04 -6.53 -2.78
CA THR A 48 -5.62 -7.84 -3.09
C THR A 48 -5.09 -8.88 -2.12
N SER A 49 -5.95 -9.81 -1.69
CA SER A 49 -5.50 -10.98 -0.93
C SER A 49 -4.50 -11.78 -1.77
N PRO A 50 -3.49 -12.41 -1.15
CA PRO A 50 -2.60 -13.31 -1.88
C PRO A 50 -3.41 -14.39 -2.62
N PRO A 51 -3.04 -14.74 -3.85
CA PRO A 51 -3.81 -15.68 -4.67
C PRO A 51 -3.88 -17.07 -4.03
N PRO A 52 -5.02 -17.77 -4.14
CA PRO A 52 -5.17 -19.14 -3.64
C PRO A 52 -4.24 -20.07 -4.44
N GLY A 53 -3.29 -20.73 -3.76
CA GLY A 53 -2.28 -21.60 -4.36
C GLY A 53 -0.82 -21.20 -4.05
N HIS A 54 -0.55 -19.97 -3.61
CA HIS A 54 0.74 -19.58 -3.00
C HIS A 54 0.77 -19.86 -1.49
N THR A 55 0.17 -20.99 -1.10
CA THR A 55 -0.49 -21.18 0.21
C THR A 55 0.37 -21.65 1.37
N THR A 56 1.71 -21.59 1.29
CA THR A 56 2.51 -22.00 2.45
C THR A 56 3.46 -20.93 2.97
N ASP A 57 4.12 -20.13 2.13
CA ASP A 57 5.10 -19.15 2.64
C ASP A 57 4.64 -17.70 2.65
N VAL A 58 3.90 -17.22 1.63
CA VAL A 58 3.64 -15.77 1.50
C VAL A 58 2.52 -15.28 2.44
N GLY A 59 1.47 -16.11 2.59
CA GLY A 59 0.43 -15.86 3.58
C GLY A 59 0.93 -16.02 5.01
N ALA A 60 1.89 -16.92 5.25
CA ALA A 60 2.54 -17.11 6.55
C ALA A 60 3.54 -15.97 6.86
N ALA A 61 4.20 -15.42 5.85
CA ALA A 61 5.09 -14.26 5.96
C ALA A 61 4.34 -12.94 6.21
N GLY A 62 3.01 -12.93 6.10
CA GLY A 62 2.20 -11.73 6.27
C GLY A 62 2.47 -10.72 5.16
N LEU A 63 2.34 -11.08 3.89
CA LEU A 63 2.45 -10.12 2.78
C LEU A 63 1.11 -9.98 2.06
N TYR A 64 0.69 -8.74 1.78
CA TYR A 64 -0.46 -8.44 0.91
C TYR A 64 0.03 -8.05 -0.49
N VAL A 65 -0.75 -8.38 -1.52
CA VAL A 65 -0.42 -7.94 -2.88
C VAL A 65 -1.04 -6.57 -3.13
N LEU A 66 -0.23 -5.59 -3.46
CA LEU A 66 -0.64 -4.33 -4.05
C LEU A 66 -0.62 -4.44 -5.56
N LYS A 67 -1.70 -4.05 -6.21
CA LYS A 67 -1.77 -3.89 -7.66
C LYS A 67 -2.08 -2.46 -8.00
N HIS A 68 -1.54 -1.95 -9.10
CA HIS A 68 -1.95 -0.64 -9.57
C HIS A 68 -3.46 -0.59 -9.79
N ALA A 69 -4.11 0.45 -9.26
CA ALA A 69 -5.52 0.68 -9.50
C ALA A 69 -5.70 1.11 -10.95
N MET A 70 -6.57 0.42 -11.69
CA MET A 70 -6.80 0.67 -13.12
C MET A 70 -8.28 0.95 -13.37
N ARG A 71 -8.56 1.86 -14.31
CA ARG A 71 -9.89 2.07 -14.87
C ARG A 71 -10.26 0.90 -15.78
N SER A 72 -11.54 0.79 -16.15
CA SER A 72 -12.02 -0.23 -17.10
C SER A 72 -11.31 -0.21 -18.46
N ASN A 73 -10.74 0.93 -18.85
CA ASN A 73 -9.96 1.09 -20.08
C ASN A 73 -8.46 0.79 -19.91
N GLY A 74 -8.04 0.21 -18.78
CA GLY A 74 -6.65 -0.15 -18.49
C GLY A 74 -5.74 1.01 -18.09
N LYS A 75 -6.24 2.26 -18.04
CA LYS A 75 -5.43 3.39 -17.57
C LYS A 75 -5.31 3.39 -16.04
N LEU A 76 -4.13 3.74 -15.56
CA LEU A 76 -3.85 3.93 -14.14
C LEU A 76 -4.79 4.98 -13.53
N ILE A 77 -5.33 4.68 -12.35
CA ILE A 77 -6.08 5.63 -11.54
C ILE A 77 -5.08 6.48 -10.76
N ARG A 78 -5.09 7.77 -11.08
CA ARG A 78 -4.30 8.79 -10.42
C ARG A 78 -5.23 9.85 -9.87
N ASP A 79 -4.81 10.50 -8.80
CA ASP A 79 -5.64 11.47 -8.09
C ASP A 79 -4.81 12.61 -7.49
N VAL A 80 -5.49 13.69 -7.14
CA VAL A 80 -4.92 14.84 -6.43
C VAL A 80 -5.54 14.90 -5.04
N LEU A 81 -4.72 14.73 -4.01
CA LEU A 81 -5.16 14.74 -2.62
C LEU A 81 -4.48 15.90 -1.87
N PRO A 82 -5.09 16.45 -0.81
CA PRO A 82 -4.37 17.29 0.14
C PRO A 82 -3.18 16.54 0.74
N LEU A 83 -2.03 17.21 0.86
CA LEU A 83 -0.85 16.58 1.47
C LEU A 83 -1.12 16.14 2.92
N SER A 84 -1.99 16.85 3.63
CA SER A 84 -2.42 16.54 5.00
C SER A 84 -3.17 15.20 5.12
N TYR A 85 -3.59 14.60 4.01
CA TYR A 85 -4.24 13.27 4.01
C TYR A 85 -3.21 12.13 3.97
N LEU A 86 -1.93 12.43 3.79
CA LEU A 86 -0.87 11.43 3.92
C LEU A 86 -0.56 11.23 5.40
N HIS A 87 -0.84 10.03 5.91
CA HIS A 87 -0.61 9.71 7.31
C HIS A 87 0.76 9.10 7.57
N SER A 88 1.23 8.23 6.68
CA SER A 88 2.46 7.49 6.88
C SER A 88 3.06 7.03 5.56
N PRO A 89 4.40 6.96 5.44
CA PRO A 89 5.01 6.19 4.35
C PRO A 89 4.51 4.74 4.37
N VAL A 90 4.82 3.98 3.33
CA VAL A 90 4.60 2.53 3.29
C VAL A 90 5.79 1.87 2.62
N HIS A 91 6.34 0.80 3.21
CA HIS A 91 7.39 0.00 2.59
C HIS A 91 6.76 -1.07 1.73
N SER A 92 6.69 -0.76 0.44
CA SER A 92 6.37 -1.76 -0.58
C SER A 92 7.65 -2.45 -1.06
N ILE A 93 7.58 -3.77 -1.17
CA ILE A 93 8.64 -4.62 -1.69
C ILE A 93 8.26 -4.97 -3.13
N LEU A 94 9.19 -4.87 -4.07
CA LEU A 94 8.93 -5.19 -5.47
C LEU A 94 8.56 -6.68 -5.61
N HIS A 95 7.44 -6.99 -6.27
CA HIS A 95 7.09 -8.37 -6.61
C HIS A 95 7.62 -8.68 -8.01
N PHE A 96 8.77 -9.35 -8.08
CA PHE A 96 9.29 -9.84 -9.34
C PHE A 96 8.52 -11.11 -9.74
N GLY A 97 7.94 -11.11 -10.93
CA GLY A 97 7.33 -12.32 -11.50
C GLY A 97 8.38 -13.38 -11.82
N LYS A 98 7.95 -14.48 -12.46
CA LYS A 98 8.82 -15.60 -12.85
C LYS A 98 10.04 -15.19 -13.69
N THR A 99 9.96 -14.06 -14.38
CA THR A 99 11.05 -13.51 -15.19
C THR A 99 11.30 -12.06 -14.77
N ALA A 100 12.53 -11.76 -14.36
CA ALA A 100 12.94 -10.40 -14.09
C ALA A 100 13.06 -9.63 -15.41
N ASN A 101 12.44 -8.44 -15.48
CA ASN A 101 12.61 -7.56 -16.63
C ASN A 101 14.00 -6.91 -16.52
N ALA A 102 14.89 -7.18 -17.49
CA ALA A 102 16.27 -6.70 -17.51
C ALA A 102 16.40 -5.17 -17.50
N ARG A 103 15.32 -4.44 -17.81
CA ARG A 103 15.28 -2.98 -17.76
C ARG A 103 15.00 -2.43 -16.37
N LEU A 104 14.61 -3.27 -15.40
CA LEU A 104 14.24 -2.81 -14.06
C LEU A 104 15.39 -2.04 -13.41
N THR A 105 15.16 -0.76 -13.19
CA THR A 105 15.99 0.10 -12.35
C THR A 105 15.14 0.62 -11.20
N LYS A 106 15.77 1.02 -10.10
CA LYS A 106 15.09 1.62 -8.93
C LYS A 106 14.08 2.71 -9.32
N TYR A 107 14.35 3.46 -10.38
CA TYR A 107 13.53 4.58 -10.84
C TYR A 107 12.31 4.16 -11.65
N ILE A 108 12.40 3.07 -12.41
CA ILE A 108 11.33 2.62 -13.31
C ILE A 108 10.60 1.38 -12.81
N SER A 109 11.03 0.79 -11.69
CA SER A 109 10.41 -0.40 -11.10
C SER A 109 8.91 -0.23 -10.88
N TYR A 110 8.48 0.94 -10.40
CA TYR A 110 7.06 1.18 -10.14
C TYR A 110 6.21 1.35 -11.41
N GLU A 111 6.83 1.72 -12.53
CA GLU A 111 6.17 1.86 -13.82
C GLU A 111 6.10 0.54 -14.59
N LEU A 112 7.13 -0.31 -14.44
CA LEU A 112 7.26 -1.58 -15.15
C LEU A 112 6.61 -2.77 -14.41
N LEU A 113 6.45 -2.68 -13.09
CA LEU A 113 5.83 -3.73 -12.29
C LEU A 113 4.36 -3.42 -12.04
N ASN A 114 3.55 -4.47 -12.14
CA ASN A 114 2.11 -4.39 -11.86
C ASN A 114 1.76 -4.82 -10.44
N GLU A 115 2.68 -5.49 -9.74
CA GLU A 115 2.44 -6.08 -8.43
C GLU A 115 3.57 -5.73 -7.46
N PHE A 116 3.21 -5.50 -6.21
CA PHE A 116 4.12 -5.21 -5.11
C PHE A 116 3.63 -5.93 -3.86
N TRP A 117 4.54 -6.23 -2.94
CA TRP A 117 4.19 -6.75 -1.64
C TRP A 117 4.11 -5.62 -0.63
N LEU A 118 3.03 -5.61 0.14
CA LEU A 118 2.86 -4.81 1.34
C LEU A 118 3.16 -5.69 2.55
N ASN A 119 4.13 -5.28 3.36
CA ASN A 119 4.47 -5.97 4.59
C ASN A 119 3.35 -5.83 5.64
N HIS A 120 2.81 -6.93 6.17
CA HIS A 120 1.83 -6.94 7.26
C HIS A 120 2.40 -6.34 8.55
N TYR A 121 3.69 -6.54 8.80
CA TYR A 121 4.39 -5.92 9.92
C TYR A 121 4.64 -4.43 9.72
N TRP A 122 4.23 -3.87 8.57
CA TRP A 122 4.36 -2.44 8.29
C TRP A 122 3.85 -1.60 9.45
N ASN A 123 2.79 -2.00 10.18
CA ASN A 123 2.33 -1.14 11.25
C ASN A 123 1.31 -1.62 12.29
N LYS A 124 1.76 -2.30 13.35
CA LYS A 124 0.92 -2.34 14.58
C LYS A 124 0.90 -1.01 15.34
N GLN A 125 1.94 -0.18 15.24
CA GLN A 125 2.08 1.04 16.05
C GLN A 125 1.42 2.28 15.44
N ILE A 126 1.51 2.48 14.12
CA ILE A 126 0.83 3.60 13.43
C ILE A 126 -0.66 3.32 13.27
N TYR A 127 -1.13 2.08 13.34
CA TYR A 127 -2.57 1.79 13.43
C TYR A 127 -3.24 2.52 14.60
N TYR A 128 -2.60 2.54 15.78
CA TYR A 128 -3.11 3.32 16.91
C TYR A 128 -3.07 4.83 16.68
N LEU A 129 -2.13 5.32 15.85
CA LEU A 129 -2.07 6.73 15.45
C LEU A 129 -3.11 7.08 14.37
N LEU A 130 -3.57 6.11 13.58
CA LEU A 130 -4.64 6.29 12.58
C LEU A 130 -6.03 6.24 13.22
N LEU A 131 -6.20 5.52 14.33
CA LEU A 131 -7.46 5.42 15.08
C LEU A 131 -7.69 6.53 16.11
N ALA A 132 -6.62 7.17 16.61
CA ALA A 132 -6.71 8.23 17.59
C ALA A 132 -7.09 9.56 16.92
N GLN A 133 -8.36 9.71 16.56
CA GLN A 133 -8.99 10.98 16.19
C GLN A 133 -10.33 11.13 16.91
#